data_AF-A0A5S3P857-F1
#
_entry.id   AF-A0A5S3P857-F1
#
_cell.length_a   1.000
_cell.length_b   1.000
_cell.length_c   1.000
_cell.angle_alpha   90.00
_cell.angle_beta   90.00
_cell.angle_gamma   90.00
#
_symmetry.space_group_name_H-M   'P 1'
#
loop_
_entity.id
_entity.type
_entity.pdbx_description
1 polymer ?
#
loop_
_entity_poly.entity_id
_entity_poly.type
_entity_poly.pdbx_seq_one_letter_code
_entity_poly.pdbx_strand_id
1 'polypeptide(L)'
;MSTVNENGSWDIPEPDHADLVQMRIRLITLENIVLGLLSGASDEQIEQIRKRADMIEPRPDASRHPLTELAAGDMRKFLKRAARMAESEGRENHD
;
A
#
# COMPACT_ATOMS: atom_id res chain seq x y z
N MET A 1 2.37 20.76 -14.75
CA MET A 1 0.90 20.81 -14.89
C MET A 1 0.52 19.71 -15.85
N SER A 2 -0.22 18.69 -15.39
CA SER A 2 -0.65 17.55 -16.22
C SER A 2 -1.80 17.97 -17.13
N THR A 3 -1.71 17.71 -18.43
CA THR A 3 -2.79 17.98 -19.39
C THR A 3 -3.56 16.68 -19.63
N VAL A 4 -4.88 16.73 -19.45
CA VAL A 4 -5.77 15.65 -19.88
C VAL A 4 -5.91 15.73 -21.39
N ASN A 5 -5.63 14.62 -22.08
CA ASN A 5 -5.81 14.50 -23.52
C ASN A 5 -7.30 14.45 -23.88
N GLU A 6 -7.64 14.75 -25.14
CA GLU A 6 -9.04 14.79 -25.63
C GLU A 6 -9.80 13.46 -25.44
N ASN A 7 -9.08 12.34 -25.28
CA ASN A 7 -9.62 11.01 -25.02
C ASN A 7 -9.72 10.64 -23.52
N GLY A 8 -9.46 11.58 -22.61
CA GLY A 8 -9.50 11.37 -21.16
C GLY A 8 -8.27 10.66 -20.59
N SER A 9 -7.26 10.35 -21.41
CA SER A 9 -5.97 9.86 -20.94
C SER A 9 -5.14 10.99 -20.35
N TRP A 10 -4.37 10.70 -19.31
CA TRP A 10 -3.45 11.65 -18.71
C TRP A 10 -2.12 11.61 -19.47
N ASP A 11 -1.67 12.77 -19.97
CA ASP A 11 -0.29 12.90 -20.46
C ASP A 11 0.62 13.12 -19.25
N ILE A 12 1.04 12.02 -18.63
CA ILE A 12 1.97 12.00 -17.50
C ILE A 12 3.37 11.80 -18.09
N PRO A 13 4.24 12.83 -18.05
CA PRO A 13 5.61 12.66 -18.48
C PRO A 13 6.27 11.51 -17.72
N GLU A 14 7.08 10.70 -18.41
CA GLU A 14 7.88 9.69 -17.74
C GLU A 14 8.80 10.37 -16.72
N PRO A 15 8.81 9.91 -15.46
CA PRO A 15 9.66 10.50 -14.43
C PRO A 15 11.13 10.26 -14.75
N ASP A 16 11.97 11.26 -14.50
CA ASP A 16 13.41 11.10 -14.65
C ASP A 16 14.02 10.28 -13.49
N HIS A 17 15.33 10.04 -13.53
CA HIS A 17 15.99 9.24 -12.49
C HIS A 17 15.89 9.89 -11.09
N ALA A 18 16.00 11.22 -11.01
CA ALA A 18 15.90 11.93 -9.74
C ALA A 18 14.49 11.84 -9.16
N ASP A 19 13.46 11.96 -10.02
CA ASP A 19 12.06 11.78 -9.65
C ASP A 19 11.80 10.36 -9.14
N LEU A 20 12.33 9.34 -9.81
CA LEU A 20 12.20 7.94 -9.37
C LEU A 20 12.88 7.69 -8.02
N VAL A 21 14.06 8.28 -7.79
CA VAL A 21 14.74 8.20 -6.48
C VAL A 21 13.89 8.87 -5.40
N GLN A 22 13.35 10.06 -5.65
CA GLN A 22 12.49 10.77 -4.70
C GLN A 22 11.19 10.01 -4.43
N MET A 23 10.56 9.44 -5.46
CA MET A 23 9.39 8.56 -5.31
C MET A 23 9.72 7.36 -4.43
N ARG A 24 10.87 6.70 -4.63
CA ARG A 24 11.30 5.58 -3.80
C ARG A 24 11.49 5.99 -2.34
N ILE A 25 12.15 7.11 -2.08
CA ILE A 25 12.32 7.63 -0.71
C ILE A 25 10.95 7.87 -0.06
N ARG A 26 10.04 8.54 -0.77
CA ARG A 26 8.68 8.80 -0.26
C ARG A 26 7.90 7.51 -0.01
N LEU A 27 8.00 6.51 -0.88
CA LEU A 27 7.35 5.21 -0.69
C LEU A 27 7.91 4.47 0.52
N ILE A 28 9.22 4.49 0.73
CA ILE A 28 9.85 3.91 1.93
C ILE A 28 9.33 4.61 3.19
N THR A 29 9.27 5.95 3.19
CA THR A 29 8.74 6.71 4.32
C THR A 29 7.27 6.37 4.60
N LEU A 30 6.43 6.33 3.57
CA LEU A 30 5.02 5.97 3.70
C LEU A 30 4.83 4.54 4.21
N GLU A 31 5.63 3.59 3.71
CA GLU A 31 5.62 2.21 4.20
C GLU A 31 5.92 2.15 5.70
N ASN A 32 6.95 2.84 6.18
CA ASN A 32 7.29 2.82 7.60
C ASN A 32 6.20 3.47 8.47
N ILE A 33 5.63 4.59 8.03
CA ILE A 33 4.50 5.23 8.72
C ILE A 33 3.31 4.28 8.80
N VAL A 34 2.95 3.65 7.68
CA VAL A 34 1.83 2.69 7.65
C VAL A 34 2.11 1.49 8.54
N LEU A 35 3.33 0.95 8.56
CA LEU A 35 3.68 -0.17 9.44
C LEU A 35 3.54 0.17 10.92
N GLY A 36 4.01 1.36 11.35
CA GLY A 36 3.83 1.80 12.74
C GLY A 36 2.38 2.06 13.11
N LEU A 37 1.56 2.55 12.17
CA LEU A 37 0.11 2.69 12.41
C LEU A 37 -0.59 1.33 12.51
N LEU A 38 -0.17 0.36 11.68
CA LEU A 38 -0.75 -0.99 11.67
C LEU A 38 -0.27 -1.86 12.84
N SER A 39 0.92 -1.62 13.40
CA SER A 39 1.40 -2.39 14.57
C SER A 39 0.54 -2.13 15.81
N GLY A 40 0.00 -0.92 15.95
CA GLY A 40 -0.93 -0.55 17.02
C GLY A 40 -2.42 -0.67 16.69
N ALA A 41 -2.78 -1.20 15.52
CA ALA A 41 -4.17 -1.30 15.09
C ALA A 41 -4.91 -2.45 15.81
N SER A 42 -6.22 -2.29 16.02
CA SER A 42 -7.05 -3.35 16.60
C SER A 42 -7.27 -4.51 15.61
N ASP A 43 -7.58 -5.69 16.15
CA ASP A 43 -7.89 -6.88 15.33
C ASP A 43 -9.02 -6.61 14.32
N GLU A 44 -10.02 -5.80 14.71
CA GLU A 44 -11.11 -5.41 13.82
C GLU A 44 -10.60 -4.57 12.63
N GLN A 45 -9.72 -3.60 12.88
CA GLN A 45 -9.13 -2.76 11.83
C GLN A 45 -8.26 -3.61 10.88
N ILE A 46 -7.47 -4.54 11.43
CA ILE A 46 -6.67 -5.48 10.64
C ILE A 46 -7.56 -6.34 9.74
N GLU A 47 -8.67 -6.86 10.28
CA GLU A 47 -9.60 -7.69 9.52
C GLU A 47 -10.35 -6.88 8.44
N GLN A 48 -10.71 -5.62 8.71
CA GLN A 48 -11.28 -4.72 7.69
C GLN A 48 -10.30 -4.48 6.53
N ILE A 49 -9.01 -4.29 6.81
CA ILE A 49 -7.99 -4.10 5.76
C ILE A 49 -7.77 -5.39 4.98
N ARG A 50 -7.79 -6.55 5.63
CA ARG A 50 -7.74 -7.86 4.96
C ARG A 50 -8.91 -8.03 3.99
N LYS A 51 -10.13 -7.76 4.45
CA LYS A 51 -11.33 -7.77 3.58
C LYS A 51 -11.19 -6.81 2.41
N ARG A 52 -10.61 -5.62 2.60
CA ARG A 52 -10.33 -4.69 1.50
C ARG A 52 -9.27 -5.20 0.52
N ALA A 53 -8.23 -5.89 1.01
CA ALA A 53 -7.23 -6.53 0.14
C ALA A 53 -7.87 -7.65 -0.70
N ASP A 54 -8.85 -8.36 -0.15
CA ASP A 54 -9.60 -9.39 -0.87
C ASP A 54 -10.64 -8.78 -1.82
N MET A 55 -11.15 -7.59 -1.49
CA MET A 55 -12.06 -6.77 -2.30
C MET A 55 -11.36 -5.70 -3.15
N ILE A 56 -10.08 -5.83 -3.50
CA ILE A 56 -9.60 -5.15 -4.73
C ILE A 56 -10.21 -5.91 -5.94
N GLU A 57 -11.52 -6.07 -5.90
CA GLU A 57 -12.32 -6.56 -7.00
C GLU A 57 -12.39 -5.41 -8.01
N PRO A 58 -12.12 -5.70 -9.28
CA PRO A 58 -12.57 -4.83 -10.35
C PRO A 58 -14.06 -4.57 -10.17
N ARG A 59 -14.54 -3.44 -10.68
CA ARG A 59 -15.99 -3.22 -10.81
C ARG A 59 -16.63 -4.45 -11.51
N PRO A 60 -17.92 -4.75 -11.27
CA PRO A 60 -18.57 -5.97 -11.76
C PRO A 60 -18.45 -6.22 -13.28
N ASP A 61 -18.13 -5.17 -14.04
CA ASP A 61 -17.95 -5.08 -15.48
C ASP A 61 -16.47 -4.97 -15.93
N ALA A 62 -15.51 -4.92 -14.99
CA ALA A 62 -14.09 -4.76 -15.25
C ALA A 62 -13.33 -6.09 -15.08
N SER A 63 -12.33 -6.31 -15.92
CA SER A 63 -11.44 -7.47 -15.81
C SER A 63 -10.42 -7.26 -14.68
N ARG A 64 -10.06 -8.34 -13.96
CA ARG A 64 -8.94 -8.32 -13.00
C ARG A 64 -7.67 -7.91 -13.74
N HIS A 65 -7.04 -6.84 -13.28
CA HIS A 65 -5.82 -6.32 -13.88
C HIS A 65 -4.62 -6.83 -13.08
N PRO A 66 -3.51 -7.27 -13.71
CA PRO A 66 -2.33 -7.77 -12.98
C PRO A 66 -1.84 -6.82 -11.87
N LEU A 67 -1.94 -5.50 -12.08
CA LEU A 67 -1.55 -4.50 -11.07
C LEU A 67 -2.44 -4.49 -9.82
N THR A 68 -3.74 -4.78 -9.95
CA THR A 68 -4.64 -4.82 -8.78
C THR A 68 -4.38 -6.05 -7.92
N GLU A 69 -3.99 -7.17 -8.53
CA GLU A 69 -3.59 -8.39 -7.81
C GLU A 69 -2.26 -8.19 -7.07
N LEU A 70 -1.30 -7.53 -7.71
CA LEU A 70 -0.04 -7.14 -7.07
C LEU A 70 -0.29 -6.23 -5.86
N ALA A 71 -1.14 -5.22 -6.00
CA ALA A 71 -1.52 -4.33 -4.91
C ALA A 71 -2.16 -5.08 -3.72
N ALA A 72 -3.07 -6.03 -3.99
CA ALA A 72 -3.67 -6.87 -2.95
C ALA A 72 -2.62 -7.74 -2.25
N GLY A 73 -1.67 -8.27 -3.02
CA GLY A 73 -0.50 -8.99 -2.49
C GLY A 73 0.32 -8.14 -1.54
N ASP A 74 0.60 -6.89 -1.91
CA ASP A 74 1.39 -5.96 -1.11
C ASP A 74 0.66 -5.54 0.17
N MET A 75 -0.65 -5.28 0.11
CA MET A 75 -1.47 -5.04 1.31
C MET A 75 -1.36 -6.20 2.33
N ARG A 76 -1.42 -7.45 1.86
CA ARG A 76 -1.25 -8.62 2.74
C ARG A 76 0.18 -8.72 3.32
N LYS A 77 1.22 -8.31 2.58
CA LYS A 77 2.60 -8.24 3.09
C LYS A 77 2.74 -7.19 4.19
N PHE A 78 2.12 -6.02 4.02
CA PHE A 78 2.11 -4.96 5.05
C PHE A 78 1.54 -5.47 6.37
N LEU A 79 0.37 -6.11 6.34
CA LEU A 79 -0.25 -6.68 7.55
C LEU A 79 0.66 -7.70 8.25
N LYS A 80 1.31 -8.60 7.49
CA LYS A 80 2.26 -9.57 8.05
C LYS A 80 3.51 -8.93 8.66
N ARG A 81 3.98 -7.81 8.11
CA ARG A 81 5.13 -7.07 8.64
C ARG A 81 4.73 -6.31 9.91
N ALA A 82 3.58 -5.66 9.91
CA ALA A 82 3.05 -4.94 11.07
C ALA A 82 2.82 -5.87 12.27
N ALA A 83 2.28 -7.07 12.05
CA ALA A 83 2.12 -8.07 13.11
C ALA A 83 3.47 -8.45 13.76
N ARG A 84 4.51 -8.69 12.95
CA ARG A 84 5.87 -8.97 13.44
C ARG A 84 6.47 -7.79 14.21
N MET A 85 6.18 -6.56 13.78
CA MET A 85 6.63 -5.34 14.45
C MET A 85 5.95 -5.17 15.82
N ALA A 86 4.64 -5.38 15.90
CA ALA A 86 3.90 -5.37 17.16
C ALA A 86 4.43 -6.45 18.14
N GLU A 87 4.75 -7.63 17.63
CA GLU A 87 5.36 -8.72 18.40
C GLU A 87 6.77 -8.41 18.90
N SER A 88 7.57 -7.60 18.18
CA SER A 88 8.88 -7.15 18.65
C SER A 88 8.77 -6.03 19.67
N GLU A 89 7.87 -5.06 19.46
CA GLU A 89 7.63 -3.94 20.38
C GLU A 89 7.01 -4.42 21.70
N GLY A 90 6.15 -5.44 21.66
CA GLY A 90 5.62 -6.08 22.87
C GLY A 90 6.67 -6.85 23.68
N ARG A 91 7.77 -7.29 23.05
CA ARG A 91 8.89 -7.94 23.73
C ARG A 91 9.85 -6.93 24.38
N GLU A 92 10.07 -5.78 23.75
CA GLU A 92 10.88 -4.68 24.35
C GLU A 92 10.25 -4.09 25.62
N ASN A 93 8.93 -4.15 25.78
CA ASN A 93 8.24 -3.65 26.96
C ASN A 93 8.25 -4.61 28.18
N HIS A 94 8.85 -5.80 28.05
CA HIS A 94 8.86 -6.83 29.10
C HIS A 94 10.25 -7.14 29.68
N ASP A 95 11.32 -6.52 29.16
CA ASP A 95 12.70 -6.55 29.71
C ASP A 95 13.00 -5.25 30.49
#